data_AF-A0A315Y1I9-F1
#
_entry.id   AF-A0A315Y1I9-F1
#
_cell.length_a   1.000
_cell.length_b   1.000
_cell.length_c   1.000
_cell.angle_alpha   90.00
_cell.angle_beta   90.00
_cell.angle_gamma   90.00
#
_symmetry.space_group_name_H-M   'P 1'
#
loop_
_entity.id
_entity.type
_entity.pdbx_description
1 polymer ?
#
loop_
_entity_poly.entity_id
_entity_poly.type
_entity_poly.pdbx_seq_one_letter_code
_entity_poly.pdbx_strand_id
1 'polypeptide(L)'
;MKKLLALTAALTVAAGAASLPASAAYEHIPQSRIWDEEIEMFDAFDKGEIPTDVNGDGTFDLIDCLIYFAYTNRLDYNEEYKDTLEALGDLTGDGMENWDDAEHLIRYYITTHHMSLKDFDPDTYADYEQIYEVTHTGFVCHSPSVTTHSLVEGFIGQLKMDCSYLMAGYDIYCEYVDNGTIDPDLNADGNCDLTDLTYFWAYSLNREVFSVNPADNSISENMDKDIFARAKAIYDALPESAPGGDWRFNFTNMYYYEHGNVTKDMITDEFFESVLEGASKLELTRFVTEDYFSYVPQNDPYIDYDAKMFDREYNAFVEAVHNGEKSLPDTNDDGILNSLDSFNTYIFKCEQRAGVTDEQSILPKDVRNTFINDMDVNDNGLSGDMNDLEIIDLFISIEDKTEEEMDEICNNYMARLNEYAAQLASLKSLPPLKFSPDGQMSNMTDDDRTGDANNDGETDLADAIFIMQSLANPDKYELSALGRFKGDVYEAGGGITANDALAIQNRLLAIK
;
A
#
# COMPACT_ATOMS: atom_id res chain seq x y z
N MET A 1 21.84 13.62 -40.26
CA MET A 1 22.32 12.22 -40.29
C MET A 1 23.06 11.93 -39.00
N LYS A 2 22.31 11.49 -37.98
CA LYS A 2 22.72 10.72 -36.79
C LYS A 2 21.39 10.39 -36.10
N LYS A 3 20.69 9.42 -36.71
CA LYS A 3 19.48 8.73 -36.23
C LYS A 3 19.86 7.25 -36.19
N LEU A 4 19.25 6.51 -35.27
CA LEU A 4 19.30 5.05 -35.05
C LEU A 4 20.59 4.51 -34.41
N LEU A 5 20.40 3.92 -33.22
CA LEU A 5 21.21 2.98 -32.41
C LEU A 5 21.19 3.53 -30.97
N ALA A 6 20.23 3.18 -30.11
CA ALA A 6 20.13 1.85 -29.51
C ALA A 6 18.72 1.57 -28.95
N LEU A 7 17.89 0.87 -29.72
CA LEU A 7 16.78 0.06 -29.17
C LEU A 7 16.85 -1.32 -29.81
N THR A 8 18.01 -1.95 -29.65
CA THR A 8 18.29 -3.34 -30.08
C THR A 8 19.04 -4.09 -29.00
N ALA A 9 18.52 -4.01 -27.77
CA ALA A 9 18.75 -5.02 -26.74
C ALA A 9 17.44 -5.78 -26.53
N ALA A 10 17.01 -6.50 -27.57
CA ALA A 10 15.95 -7.49 -27.41
C ALA A 10 16.54 -8.71 -26.69
N LEU A 11 15.89 -9.08 -25.59
CA LEU A 11 15.81 -10.42 -24.99
C LEU A 11 17.06 -11.30 -25.15
N THR A 12 17.95 -11.20 -24.17
CA THR A 12 18.63 -12.41 -23.69
C THR A 12 18.00 -12.79 -22.36
N VAL A 13 17.32 -13.93 -22.37
CA VAL A 13 16.77 -14.66 -21.23
C VAL A 13 17.62 -14.45 -19.98
N ALA A 14 16.94 -14.05 -18.91
CA ALA A 14 17.40 -14.02 -17.54
C ALA A 14 18.28 -15.24 -17.24
N ALA A 15 19.59 -15.02 -17.10
CA ALA A 15 20.40 -15.87 -16.26
C ALA A 15 19.94 -15.54 -14.84
N GLY A 16 19.31 -16.49 -14.16
CA GLY A 16 18.62 -16.31 -12.88
C GLY A 16 19.28 -15.26 -12.00
N ALA A 17 18.67 -14.07 -11.97
CA ALA A 17 18.98 -13.10 -10.95
C ALA A 17 18.54 -13.77 -9.65
N ALA A 18 19.50 -14.02 -8.75
CA ALA A 18 19.13 -14.36 -7.39
C ALA A 18 18.29 -13.19 -6.86
N SER A 19 17.22 -13.49 -6.13
CA SER A 19 16.49 -12.48 -5.38
C SER A 19 17.46 -11.69 -4.51
N LEU A 20 17.20 -10.40 -4.33
CA LEU A 20 17.85 -9.70 -3.24
C LEU A 20 17.43 -10.38 -1.94
N PRO A 21 18.32 -10.50 -0.94
CA PRO A 21 17.85 -10.74 0.42
C PRO A 21 16.74 -9.72 0.71
N ALA A 22 15.58 -10.16 1.20
CA ALA A 22 14.49 -9.22 1.47
C ALA A 22 14.91 -8.22 2.55
N SER A 23 15.80 -8.65 3.45
CA SER A 23 16.57 -7.81 4.36
C SER A 23 17.45 -6.76 3.67
N ALA A 24 17.96 -7.02 2.46
CA ALA A 24 18.76 -6.06 1.68
C ALA A 24 17.90 -5.06 0.88
N ALA A 25 16.66 -5.44 0.52
CA ALA A 25 15.68 -4.51 -0.06
C ALA A 25 15.20 -3.44 0.95
N TYR A 26 15.30 -3.76 2.24
CA TYR A 26 14.97 -2.89 3.37
C TYR A 26 16.15 -2.69 4.34
N GLU A 27 17.41 -2.86 3.88
CA GLU A 27 18.61 -2.68 4.73
C GLU A 27 18.68 -1.26 5.30
N HIS A 28 17.94 -0.35 4.68
CA HIS A 28 17.59 0.96 5.17
C HIS A 28 16.08 1.12 5.05
N ILE A 29 15.41 1.49 6.15
CA ILE A 29 14.00 1.87 6.12
C ILE A 29 13.84 2.97 5.06
N PRO A 30 12.92 2.81 4.09
CA PRO A 30 12.70 3.81 3.05
C PRO A 30 12.47 5.18 3.68
N GLN A 31 13.09 6.24 3.13
CA GLN A 31 12.92 7.59 3.65
C GLN A 31 11.45 8.02 3.60
N SER A 32 10.66 7.49 2.68
CA SER A 32 9.20 7.69 2.61
C SER A 32 8.42 7.20 3.85
N ARG A 33 9.06 6.42 4.74
CA ARG A 33 8.50 5.97 6.03
C ARG A 33 9.07 6.75 7.22
N ILE A 34 10.00 7.66 6.96
CA ILE A 34 10.58 8.61 7.92
C ILE A 34 9.81 9.92 7.75
N TRP A 35 9.36 10.51 8.86
CA TRP A 35 8.66 11.79 8.81
C TRP A 35 9.66 12.92 8.52
N ASP A 36 9.19 14.01 7.89
CA ASP A 36 10.06 15.12 7.51
C ASP A 36 10.77 15.73 8.73
N GLU A 37 10.06 15.83 9.85
CA GLU A 37 10.58 16.33 11.12
C GLU A 37 11.67 15.42 11.70
N GLU A 38 11.65 14.13 11.39
CA GLU A 38 12.62 13.14 11.87
C GLU A 38 13.97 13.25 11.18
N ILE A 39 14.03 13.79 9.96
CA ILE A 39 15.27 13.87 9.18
C ILE A 39 16.33 14.69 9.93
N GLU A 40 16.02 15.92 10.32
CA GLU A 40 16.96 16.77 11.06
C GLU A 40 17.20 16.25 12.48
N MET A 41 16.18 15.64 13.09
CA MET A 41 16.23 15.09 14.45
C MET A 41 17.17 13.89 14.54
N PHE A 42 17.08 12.95 13.61
CA PHE A 42 17.94 11.76 13.54
C PHE A 42 19.38 12.17 13.25
N ASP A 43 19.57 13.17 12.38
CA ASP A 43 20.87 13.80 12.13
C ASP A 43 21.50 14.41 13.40
N ALA A 44 20.67 14.94 14.30
CA ALA A 44 21.10 15.50 15.58
C ALA A 44 21.42 14.41 16.61
N PHE A 45 20.66 13.31 16.63
CA PHE A 45 21.01 12.11 17.41
C PHE A 45 22.34 11.51 16.96
N ASP A 46 22.57 11.34 15.66
CA ASP A 46 23.83 10.82 15.09
C ASP A 46 25.05 11.67 15.48
N LYS A 47 24.87 12.99 15.59
CA LYS A 47 25.91 13.94 16.01
C LYS A 47 26.10 13.99 17.53
N GLY A 48 25.22 13.36 18.30
CA GLY A 48 25.18 13.42 19.76
C GLY A 48 24.78 14.80 20.29
N GLU A 49 24.05 15.58 19.49
CA GLU A 49 23.51 16.89 19.88
C GLU A 49 22.28 16.73 20.78
N ILE A 50 21.51 15.65 20.58
CA ILE A 50 20.41 15.21 21.43
C ILE A 50 20.85 13.92 22.16
N PRO A 51 20.70 13.83 23.50
CA PRO A 51 21.14 12.65 24.25
C PRO A 51 20.21 11.46 24.01
N THR A 52 20.78 10.28 23.79
CA THR A 52 20.03 9.02 23.60
C THR A 52 20.14 8.06 24.78
N ASP A 53 21.26 8.09 25.50
CA ASP A 53 21.51 7.33 26.73
C ASP A 53 20.84 8.04 27.92
N VAL A 54 19.60 7.68 28.20
CA VAL A 54 18.74 8.29 29.22
C VAL A 54 19.16 7.84 30.61
N ASN A 55 19.51 6.56 30.75
CA ASN A 55 19.84 5.98 32.05
C ASN A 55 21.32 6.22 32.47
N GLY A 56 22.17 6.66 31.53
CA GLY A 56 23.58 6.99 31.75
C GLY A 56 24.52 5.79 31.83
N ASP A 57 24.12 4.62 31.31
CA ASP A 57 24.91 3.39 31.35
C ASP A 57 25.98 3.30 30.24
N GLY A 58 25.96 4.26 29.30
CA GLY A 58 26.89 4.38 28.20
C GLY A 58 26.48 3.60 26.95
N THR A 59 25.27 3.03 26.93
CA THR A 59 24.67 2.39 25.78
C THR A 59 23.34 3.06 25.44
N PHE A 60 22.98 3.05 24.16
CA PHE A 60 21.63 3.43 23.73
C PHE A 60 20.87 2.13 23.46
N ASP A 61 19.88 1.82 24.29
CA ASP A 61 19.05 0.63 24.17
C ASP A 61 17.56 0.89 24.44
N LEU A 62 16.74 -0.16 24.36
CA LEU A 62 15.29 -0.03 24.56
C LEU A 62 14.89 0.36 25.99
N ILE A 63 15.79 0.23 26.97
CA ILE A 63 15.55 0.74 28.33
C ILE A 63 15.55 2.27 28.33
N ASP A 64 16.41 2.91 27.53
CA ASP A 64 16.40 4.37 27.38
C ASP A 64 15.08 4.85 26.80
N CYS A 65 14.63 4.19 25.73
CA CYS A 65 13.33 4.45 25.10
C CYS A 65 12.18 4.25 26.09
N LEU A 66 12.21 3.17 26.88
CA LEU A 66 11.17 2.88 27.89
C LEU A 66 11.12 3.92 29.00
N ILE A 67 12.27 4.36 29.51
CA ILE A 67 12.35 5.39 30.56
C ILE A 67 11.78 6.71 30.03
N TYR A 68 12.14 7.08 28.79
CA TYR A 68 11.60 8.29 28.18
C TYR A 68 10.10 8.19 27.88
N PHE A 69 9.63 7.03 27.42
CA PHE A 69 8.21 6.74 27.26
C PHE A 69 7.44 6.85 28.59
N ALA A 70 8.01 6.40 29.70
CA ALA A 70 7.41 6.57 31.03
C ALA A 70 7.32 8.06 31.42
N TYR A 71 8.37 8.84 31.14
CA TYR A 71 8.43 10.28 31.41
C TYR A 71 7.32 11.05 30.67
N THR A 72 7.15 10.81 29.38
CA THR A 72 6.14 11.49 28.56
C THR A 72 4.71 11.10 28.96
N ASN A 73 4.53 9.89 29.51
CA ASN A 73 3.28 9.43 30.11
C ASN A 73 3.03 9.92 31.55
N ARG A 74 3.89 10.82 32.07
CA ARG A 74 3.79 11.39 33.43
C ARG A 74 3.86 10.35 34.55
N LEU A 75 4.60 9.26 34.32
CA LEU A 75 4.85 8.22 35.30
C LEU A 75 6.13 8.49 36.10
N ASP A 76 6.29 7.78 37.21
CA ASP A 76 7.44 7.96 38.08
C ASP A 76 8.71 7.45 37.38
N TYR A 77 9.80 8.20 37.49
CA TYR A 77 11.13 7.83 37.00
C TYR A 77 12.18 8.12 38.06
N ASN A 78 13.38 7.56 37.90
CA ASN A 78 14.46 7.84 38.85
C ASN A 78 14.99 9.28 38.65
N GLU A 79 15.03 10.06 39.72
CA GLU A 79 15.51 11.46 39.71
C GLU A 79 16.94 11.61 39.13
N GLU A 80 17.72 10.55 39.06
CA GLU A 80 19.05 10.58 38.42
C GLU A 80 18.98 10.80 36.89
N TYR A 81 17.87 10.46 36.24
CA TYR A 81 17.64 10.64 34.80
C TYR A 81 17.11 12.04 34.46
N LYS A 82 16.73 12.83 35.48
CA LYS A 82 15.97 14.06 35.33
C LYS A 82 16.60 15.06 34.37
N ASP A 83 17.90 15.30 34.49
CA ASP A 83 18.58 16.29 33.64
C ASP A 83 18.53 15.86 32.15
N THR A 84 18.64 14.56 31.87
CA THR A 84 18.54 14.02 30.50
C THR A 84 17.10 14.05 30.00
N LEU A 85 16.13 13.68 30.84
CA LEU A 85 14.70 13.71 30.50
C LEU A 85 14.17 15.13 30.29
N GLU A 86 14.60 16.11 31.08
CA GLU A 86 14.26 17.53 30.87
C GLU A 86 14.91 18.08 29.58
N ALA A 87 16.06 17.55 29.16
CA ALA A 87 16.68 17.91 27.89
C ALA A 87 15.95 17.31 26.69
N LEU A 88 15.38 16.12 26.85
CA LEU A 88 14.55 15.45 25.84
C LEU A 88 13.09 15.92 25.85
N GLY A 89 12.59 16.49 26.95
CA GLY A 89 11.16 16.46 27.30
C GLY A 89 10.19 16.92 26.22
N ASP A 90 10.54 17.93 25.43
CA ASP A 90 9.76 18.45 24.30
C ASP A 90 10.61 18.29 23.03
N LEU A 91 10.76 17.05 22.59
CA LEU A 91 11.65 16.67 21.49
C LEU A 91 11.12 17.21 20.16
N THR A 92 9.79 17.23 20.02
CA THR A 92 9.09 17.79 18.85
C THR A 92 9.09 19.33 18.84
N GLY A 93 9.27 19.97 20.00
CA GLY A 93 9.25 21.42 20.13
C GLY A 93 7.86 22.04 20.01
N ASP A 94 6.80 21.23 20.17
CA ASP A 94 5.40 21.65 20.10
C ASP A 94 4.91 22.31 21.42
N GLY A 95 5.75 22.27 22.46
CA GLY A 95 5.46 22.81 23.78
C GLY A 95 4.70 21.85 24.69
N MET A 96 4.52 20.59 24.30
CA MET A 96 3.82 19.54 25.02
C MET A 96 4.67 18.27 25.12
N GLU A 97 5.28 18.03 26.28
CA GLU A 97 5.95 16.75 26.54
C GLU A 97 4.90 15.62 26.62
N ASN A 98 4.83 14.78 25.59
CA ASN A 98 3.77 13.82 25.37
C ASN A 98 4.25 12.59 24.56
N TRP A 99 3.32 11.68 24.25
CA TRP A 99 3.63 10.41 23.60
C TRP A 99 4.31 10.57 22.24
N ASP A 100 3.99 11.62 21.48
CA ASP A 100 4.60 11.96 20.19
C ASP A 100 6.14 12.10 20.32
N ASP A 101 6.62 12.68 21.42
CA ASP A 101 8.06 12.86 21.64
C ASP A 101 8.78 11.53 21.85
N ALA A 102 8.18 10.62 22.62
CA ALA A 102 8.78 9.31 22.90
C ALA A 102 8.78 8.40 21.65
N GLU A 103 7.80 8.55 20.77
CA GLU A 103 7.68 7.81 19.51
C GLU A 103 8.91 8.04 18.61
N HIS A 104 9.38 9.29 18.49
CA HIS A 104 10.56 9.58 17.67
C HIS A 104 11.86 8.92 18.18
N LEU A 105 12.06 8.83 19.49
CA LEU A 105 13.23 8.12 20.04
C LEU A 105 13.15 6.61 19.81
N ILE A 106 11.95 6.03 19.90
CA ILE A 106 11.69 4.61 19.59
C ILE A 106 11.96 4.35 18.11
N ARG A 107 11.42 5.19 17.22
CA ARG A 107 11.62 5.09 15.77
C ARG A 107 13.09 5.26 15.40
N TYR A 108 13.81 6.19 16.04
CA TYR A 108 15.26 6.31 15.88
C TYR A 108 16.00 5.03 16.29
N TYR A 109 15.64 4.41 17.42
CA TYR A 109 16.22 3.12 17.82
C TYR A 109 16.00 2.04 16.75
N ILE A 110 14.76 1.87 16.28
CA ILE A 110 14.39 0.89 15.25
C ILE A 110 15.17 1.12 13.95
N THR A 111 15.42 2.38 13.57
CA THR A 111 16.15 2.69 12.33
C THR A 111 17.65 2.45 12.40
N THR A 112 18.20 2.36 13.61
CA THR A 112 19.64 2.21 13.86
C THR A 112 20.03 0.83 14.40
N HIS A 113 19.05 -0.01 14.75
CA HIS A 113 19.24 -1.32 15.36
C HIS A 113 18.36 -2.40 14.73
N HIS A 114 18.85 -3.65 14.74
CA HIS A 114 18.04 -4.81 14.36
C HIS A 114 17.12 -5.22 15.50
N MET A 115 15.87 -5.51 15.16
CA MET A 115 14.85 -5.95 16.11
C MET A 115 14.83 -7.48 16.24
N SER A 116 14.56 -7.98 17.45
CA SER A 116 14.48 -9.41 17.78
C SER A 116 13.24 -9.75 18.59
N LEU A 117 12.85 -11.03 18.67
CA LEU A 117 11.71 -11.46 19.49
C LEU A 117 11.85 -11.08 20.97
N LYS A 118 13.09 -11.07 21.49
CA LYS A 118 13.38 -10.75 22.88
C LYS A 118 13.00 -9.31 23.22
N ASP A 119 13.07 -8.40 22.25
CA ASP A 119 12.74 -6.99 22.44
C ASP A 119 11.24 -6.77 22.71
N PHE A 120 10.40 -7.76 22.39
CA PHE A 120 8.96 -7.76 22.65
C PHE A 120 8.55 -8.62 23.84
N ASP A 121 9.52 -9.20 24.57
CA ASP A 121 9.27 -9.97 25.78
C ASP A 121 9.08 -9.02 26.98
N PRO A 122 7.89 -8.96 27.61
CA PRO A 122 7.68 -8.14 28.80
C PRO A 122 8.65 -8.43 29.95
N ASP A 123 9.15 -9.67 30.04
CA ASP A 123 10.11 -10.05 31.08
C ASP A 123 11.46 -9.32 30.93
N THR A 124 11.80 -8.84 29.73
CA THR A 124 12.98 -7.99 29.48
C THR A 124 12.90 -6.68 30.26
N TYR A 125 11.71 -6.18 30.53
CA TYR A 125 11.45 -4.86 31.11
C TYR A 125 10.84 -4.90 32.51
N ALA A 126 10.74 -6.09 33.13
CA ALA A 126 10.00 -6.30 34.37
C ALA A 126 10.44 -5.39 35.54
N ASP A 127 11.70 -4.98 35.58
CA ASP A 127 12.24 -4.08 36.61
C ASP A 127 11.72 -2.63 36.51
N TYR A 128 11.14 -2.26 35.36
CA TYR A 128 10.62 -0.92 35.07
C TYR A 128 9.08 -0.86 35.11
N GLU A 129 8.43 -1.98 35.40
CA GLU A 129 6.98 -2.09 35.28
C GLU A 129 6.23 -1.18 36.26
N GLN A 130 5.26 -0.45 35.71
CA GLN A 130 4.37 0.44 36.46
C GLN A 130 2.92 0.23 36.02
N ILE A 131 2.06 -0.05 37.00
CA ILE A 131 0.63 -0.19 36.79
C ILE A 131 -0.08 1.10 37.24
N TYR A 132 -0.84 1.71 36.33
CA TYR A 132 -1.53 2.98 36.58
C TYR A 132 -2.98 2.95 36.12
N GLU A 133 -3.80 3.86 36.65
CA GLU A 133 -5.23 3.95 36.36
C GLU A 133 -5.55 5.26 35.63
N VAL A 134 -6.24 5.15 34.49
CA VAL A 134 -6.76 6.30 33.75
C VAL A 134 -8.26 6.40 33.95
N THR A 135 -8.72 7.56 34.39
CA THR A 135 -10.15 7.85 34.54
C THR A 135 -10.70 8.51 33.28
N HIS A 136 -11.62 7.85 32.61
CA HIS A 136 -12.31 8.36 31.43
C HIS A 136 -13.57 9.10 31.84
N THR A 137 -13.64 10.40 31.53
CA THR A 137 -14.86 11.21 31.67
C THR A 137 -15.27 11.71 30.28
N GLY A 138 -16.03 10.90 29.53
CA GLY A 138 -16.50 11.26 28.20
C GLY A 138 -17.79 12.09 28.21
N PHE A 139 -18.04 12.88 27.15
CA PHE A 139 -19.28 13.65 26.94
C PHE A 139 -20.56 12.79 26.86
N VAL A 140 -20.44 11.48 26.63
CA VAL A 140 -21.56 10.56 26.35
C VAL A 140 -21.89 9.64 27.53
N CYS A 141 -20.95 9.37 28.45
CA CYS A 141 -21.16 8.48 29.59
C CYS A 141 -21.37 9.30 30.89
N HIS A 142 -22.43 9.01 31.64
CA HIS A 142 -22.76 9.73 32.88
C HIS A 142 -22.01 9.20 34.12
N SER A 143 -21.09 8.23 33.94
CA SER A 143 -20.32 7.61 35.02
C SER A 143 -18.86 7.48 34.59
N PRO A 144 -17.91 8.00 35.38
CA PRO A 144 -16.49 7.80 35.09
C PRO A 144 -16.17 6.31 35.05
N SER A 145 -15.52 5.85 33.99
CA SER A 145 -14.91 4.51 33.93
C SER A 145 -13.41 4.63 34.22
N VAL A 146 -12.88 3.64 34.93
CA VAL A 146 -11.44 3.55 35.22
C VAL A 146 -10.90 2.35 34.46
N THR A 147 -9.80 2.55 33.75
CA THR A 147 -9.05 1.48 33.08
C THR A 147 -7.67 1.39 33.71
N THR A 148 -7.22 0.17 33.99
CA THR A 148 -5.87 -0.12 34.48
C THR A 148 -4.96 -0.41 33.29
N HIS A 149 -3.76 0.17 33.29
CA HIS A 149 -2.77 0.08 32.22
C HIS A 149 -1.42 -0.35 32.78
N SER A 150 -0.65 -1.04 31.94
CA SER A 150 0.75 -1.41 32.17
C SER A 150 1.65 -0.54 31.29
N LEU A 151 2.71 0.01 31.90
CA LEU A 151 3.74 0.76 31.18
C LEU A 151 4.45 -0.13 30.16
N VAL A 152 4.89 -1.33 30.56
CA VAL A 152 5.62 -2.23 29.67
C VAL A 152 4.75 -2.72 28.53
N GLU A 153 3.48 -3.08 28.79
CA GLU A 153 2.56 -3.47 27.72
C GLU A 153 2.30 -2.32 26.74
N GLY A 154 2.17 -1.09 27.25
CA GLY A 154 2.02 0.12 26.42
C GLY A 154 3.24 0.38 25.54
N PHE A 155 4.44 0.32 26.11
CA PHE A 155 5.70 0.50 25.40
C PHE A 155 5.91 -0.57 24.31
N ILE A 156 5.71 -1.85 24.65
CA ILE A 156 5.81 -2.95 23.67
C ILE A 156 4.75 -2.78 22.56
N GLY A 157 3.55 -2.29 22.90
CA GLY A 157 2.52 -1.95 21.93
C GLY A 157 2.99 -0.90 20.93
N GLN A 158 3.57 0.20 21.42
CA GLN A 158 4.15 1.26 20.58
C GLN A 158 5.31 0.72 19.73
N LEU A 159 6.23 -0.04 20.31
CA LEU A 159 7.37 -0.64 19.60
C LEU A 159 6.90 -1.52 18.43
N LYS A 160 5.85 -2.32 18.62
CA LYS A 160 5.26 -3.15 17.55
C LYS A 160 4.64 -2.29 16.45
N MET A 161 3.96 -1.22 16.83
CA MET A 161 3.32 -0.29 15.90
C MET A 161 4.37 0.40 15.03
N ASP A 162 5.43 0.93 15.63
CA ASP A 162 6.53 1.59 14.91
C ASP A 162 7.31 0.63 14.02
N CYS A 163 7.62 -0.58 14.51
CA CYS A 163 8.23 -1.63 13.69
C CYS A 163 7.36 -1.98 12.48
N SER A 164 6.02 -1.93 12.62
CA SER A 164 5.07 -2.09 11.51
C SER A 164 5.18 -0.97 10.49
N TYR A 165 5.12 0.28 10.94
CA TYR A 165 5.18 1.46 10.08
C TYR A 165 6.51 1.57 9.34
N LEU A 166 7.60 1.19 10.00
CA LEU A 166 8.95 1.24 9.45
C LEU A 166 9.31 -0.03 8.64
N MET A 167 8.46 -1.06 8.62
CA MET A 167 8.76 -2.39 8.04
C MET A 167 10.02 -3.06 8.63
N ALA A 168 10.34 -2.78 9.89
CA ALA A 168 11.54 -3.28 10.58
C ALA A 168 11.34 -4.64 11.27
N GLY A 169 10.26 -5.36 10.96
CA GLY A 169 9.88 -6.61 11.63
C GLY A 169 10.32 -7.90 10.93
N TYR A 170 11.03 -7.82 9.79
CA TYR A 170 11.37 -9.00 9.00
C TYR A 170 12.33 -9.96 9.72
N ASP A 171 13.32 -9.46 10.45
CA ASP A 171 14.24 -10.31 11.23
C ASP A 171 13.49 -11.13 12.29
N ILE A 172 12.47 -10.52 12.90
CA ILE A 172 11.58 -11.19 13.88
C ILE A 172 10.76 -12.29 13.19
N TYR A 173 10.27 -12.03 11.97
CA TYR A 173 9.60 -13.06 11.17
C TYR A 173 10.53 -14.27 10.96
N CYS A 174 11.77 -14.02 10.56
CA CYS A 174 12.78 -15.07 10.40
C CYS A 174 13.05 -15.82 11.71
N GLU A 175 13.13 -15.13 12.85
CA GLU A 175 13.28 -15.78 14.16
C GLU A 175 12.10 -16.70 14.50
N TYR A 176 10.86 -16.31 14.17
CA TYR A 176 9.69 -17.17 14.33
C TYR A 176 9.76 -18.44 13.47
N VAL A 177 10.32 -18.35 12.26
CA VAL A 177 10.57 -19.52 11.40
C VAL A 177 11.66 -20.39 12.00
N ASP A 178 12.81 -19.80 12.35
CA ASP A 178 14.00 -20.50 12.85
C ASP A 178 13.73 -21.26 14.16
N ASN A 179 12.90 -20.69 15.04
CA ASN A 179 12.54 -21.33 16.30
C ASN A 179 11.36 -22.31 16.18
N GLY A 180 10.74 -22.41 14.99
CA GLY A 180 9.64 -23.31 14.68
C GLY A 180 8.29 -22.89 15.24
N THR A 181 8.11 -21.61 15.61
CA THR A 181 6.80 -21.07 16.00
C THR A 181 5.86 -21.00 14.81
N ILE A 182 6.37 -20.66 13.63
CA ILE A 182 5.63 -20.65 12.37
C ILE A 182 6.33 -21.52 11.33
N ASP A 183 5.55 -22.02 10.36
CA ASP A 183 6.04 -22.83 9.24
C ASP A 183 5.50 -22.22 7.93
N PRO A 184 6.34 -21.49 7.16
CA PRO A 184 5.93 -20.87 5.91
C PRO A 184 5.70 -21.88 4.77
N ASP A 185 6.17 -23.13 4.89
CA ASP A 185 5.79 -24.22 3.96
C ASP A 185 4.40 -24.74 4.34
N LEU A 186 3.35 -24.07 3.85
CA LEU A 186 1.97 -24.37 4.20
C LEU A 186 1.50 -25.70 3.62
N ASN A 187 1.95 -26.06 2.41
CA ASN A 187 1.53 -27.28 1.74
C ASN A 187 2.41 -28.51 2.08
N ALA A 188 3.50 -28.31 2.85
CA ALA A 188 4.46 -29.31 3.28
C ALA A 188 5.22 -30.00 2.13
N ASP A 189 5.43 -29.30 1.02
CA ASP A 189 6.13 -29.83 -0.17
C ASP A 189 7.65 -29.62 -0.13
N GLY A 190 8.15 -28.89 0.87
CA GLY A 190 9.55 -28.58 1.08
C GLY A 190 10.04 -27.34 0.33
N ASN A 191 9.16 -26.61 -0.34
CA ASN A 191 9.42 -25.31 -0.94
C ASN A 191 8.52 -24.28 -0.24
N CYS A 192 9.04 -23.07 0.00
CA CYS A 192 8.26 -21.96 0.51
C CYS A 192 8.10 -20.97 -0.64
N ASP A 193 7.00 -21.00 -1.39
CA ASP A 193 6.86 -20.19 -2.61
C ASP A 193 5.46 -19.58 -2.79
N LEU A 194 5.14 -19.06 -3.99
CA LEU A 194 3.85 -18.43 -4.23
C LEU A 194 2.65 -19.41 -4.09
N THR A 195 2.89 -20.72 -4.11
CA THR A 195 1.89 -21.73 -3.76
C THR A 195 1.43 -21.56 -2.32
N ASP A 196 2.36 -21.43 -1.38
CA ASP A 196 2.06 -21.20 0.03
C ASP A 196 1.47 -19.82 0.25
N LEU A 197 1.98 -18.80 -0.44
CA LEU A 197 1.39 -17.46 -0.39
C LEU A 197 -0.09 -17.46 -0.80
N THR A 198 -0.46 -18.28 -1.78
CA THR A 198 -1.87 -18.42 -2.22
C THR A 198 -2.76 -18.89 -1.08
N TYR A 199 -2.33 -19.92 -0.36
CA TYR A 199 -3.09 -20.42 0.80
C TYR A 199 -3.12 -19.39 1.93
N PHE A 200 -1.99 -18.74 2.20
CA PHE A 200 -1.92 -17.73 3.25
C PHE A 200 -2.81 -16.52 2.98
N TRP A 201 -2.83 -16.04 1.74
CA TRP A 201 -3.69 -14.94 1.29
C TRP A 201 -5.17 -15.31 1.38
N ALA A 202 -5.54 -16.49 0.86
CA ALA A 202 -6.90 -17.00 0.94
C ALA A 202 -7.39 -17.13 2.39
N TYR A 203 -6.51 -17.49 3.33
CA TYR A 203 -6.83 -17.50 4.75
C TYR A 203 -7.05 -16.08 5.31
N SER A 204 -6.11 -15.17 5.00
CA SER A 204 -6.06 -13.81 5.57
C SER A 204 -7.25 -12.94 5.16
N LEU A 205 -7.80 -13.11 3.96
CA LEU A 205 -8.96 -12.34 3.49
C LEU A 205 -10.24 -12.58 4.31
N ASN A 206 -10.42 -13.75 4.94
CA ASN A 206 -11.60 -14.03 5.77
C ASN A 206 -11.54 -13.33 7.15
N ARG A 207 -10.52 -12.50 7.39
CA ARG A 207 -10.24 -11.85 8.68
C ARG A 207 -10.21 -10.32 8.59
N GLU A 208 -10.71 -9.75 7.49
CA GLU A 208 -10.85 -8.30 7.28
C GLU A 208 -9.53 -7.49 7.38
N VAL A 209 -8.39 -8.11 7.08
CA VAL A 209 -7.07 -7.43 7.13
C VAL A 209 -6.87 -6.45 5.98
N PHE A 210 -7.51 -6.70 4.85
CA PHE A 210 -7.45 -5.83 3.67
C PHE A 210 -8.83 -5.21 3.46
N SER A 211 -8.88 -3.90 3.15
CA SER A 211 -10.10 -3.16 2.78
C SER A 211 -10.74 -3.62 1.46
N VAL A 212 -10.24 -4.72 0.89
CA VAL A 212 -10.84 -5.42 -0.24
C VAL A 212 -11.89 -6.36 0.34
N ASN A 213 -13.17 -6.01 0.13
CA ASN A 213 -14.37 -6.81 0.48
C ASN A 213 -14.05 -8.31 0.49
N PRO A 214 -14.29 -9.06 1.60
CA PRO A 214 -13.85 -10.44 1.74
C PRO A 214 -14.26 -11.23 0.50
N ALA A 215 -13.26 -11.71 -0.23
CA ALA A 215 -13.45 -12.69 -1.27
C ALA A 215 -14.37 -13.79 -0.72
N ASP A 216 -15.31 -14.26 -1.54
CA ASP A 216 -16.26 -15.31 -1.19
C ASP A 216 -15.65 -16.30 -0.18
N ASN A 217 -16.12 -16.25 1.07
CA ASN A 217 -15.57 -17.03 2.19
C ASN A 217 -15.48 -18.54 1.84
N SER A 218 -16.20 -18.99 0.81
CA SER A 218 -16.11 -20.34 0.24
C SER A 218 -14.72 -20.75 -0.25
N ILE A 219 -13.85 -19.81 -0.66
CA ILE A 219 -12.53 -20.15 -1.21
C ILE A 219 -11.64 -20.77 -0.11
N SER A 220 -11.69 -20.22 1.10
CA SER A 220 -10.96 -20.78 2.24
C SER A 220 -11.54 -22.10 2.75
N GLU A 221 -12.84 -22.35 2.51
CA GLU A 221 -13.49 -23.62 2.85
C GLU A 221 -13.00 -24.78 1.97
N ASN A 222 -12.47 -24.48 0.78
CA ASN A 222 -11.88 -25.47 -0.13
C ASN A 222 -10.46 -25.89 0.26
N MET A 223 -9.85 -25.21 1.24
CA MET A 223 -8.48 -25.48 1.69
C MET A 223 -8.39 -26.78 2.50
N ASP A 224 -7.30 -27.53 2.32
CA ASP A 224 -7.01 -28.68 3.18
C ASP A 224 -6.86 -28.24 4.65
N LYS A 225 -7.30 -29.09 5.57
CA LYS A 225 -7.33 -28.75 7.01
C LYS A 225 -5.96 -28.53 7.61
N ASP A 226 -4.95 -29.25 7.14
CA ASP A 226 -3.59 -29.13 7.66
C ASP A 226 -2.94 -27.83 7.15
N ILE A 227 -3.18 -27.47 5.87
CA ILE A 227 -2.79 -26.19 5.27
C ILE A 227 -3.45 -25.03 6.02
N PHE A 228 -4.77 -25.12 6.26
CA PHE A 228 -5.53 -24.12 7.02
C PHE A 228 -4.97 -23.94 8.44
N ALA A 229 -4.60 -25.03 9.12
CA ALA A 229 -4.05 -24.96 10.46
C ALA A 229 -2.68 -24.27 10.48
N ARG A 230 -1.82 -24.50 9.48
CA ARG A 230 -0.53 -23.82 9.35
C ARG A 230 -0.71 -22.33 9.02
N ALA A 231 -1.60 -22.00 8.08
CA ALA A 231 -1.91 -20.60 7.75
C ALA A 231 -2.43 -19.83 8.97
N LYS A 232 -3.32 -20.47 9.76
CA LYS A 232 -3.78 -19.93 11.04
C LYS A 232 -2.65 -19.73 12.03
N ALA A 233 -1.70 -20.67 12.13
CA ALA A 233 -0.58 -20.56 13.06
C ALA A 233 0.33 -19.38 12.71
N ILE A 234 0.64 -19.15 11.42
CA ILE A 234 1.35 -17.95 10.97
C ILE A 234 0.57 -16.70 11.39
N TYR A 235 -0.72 -16.64 11.04
CA TYR A 235 -1.55 -15.47 11.30
C TYR A 235 -1.69 -15.14 12.80
N ASP A 236 -1.85 -16.16 13.65
CA ASP A 236 -1.99 -16.00 15.10
C ASP A 236 -0.68 -15.60 15.78
N ALA A 237 0.46 -16.06 15.25
CA ALA A 237 1.77 -15.79 15.84
C ALA A 237 2.26 -14.38 15.56
N LEU A 238 1.91 -13.82 14.41
CA LEU A 238 2.35 -12.50 13.99
C LEU A 238 1.43 -11.39 14.53
N PRO A 239 2.01 -10.27 15.01
CA PRO A 239 1.23 -9.18 15.61
C PRO A 239 0.24 -8.59 14.61
N GLU A 240 -0.86 -8.03 15.13
CA GLU A 240 -1.71 -7.12 14.35
C GLU A 240 -0.90 -5.87 14.02
N SER A 241 -0.97 -5.44 12.76
CA SER A 241 -0.27 -4.27 12.27
C SER A 241 -1.09 -3.00 12.40
N ALA A 242 -0.37 -1.87 12.37
CA ALA A 242 -0.97 -0.57 12.09
C ALA A 242 -1.56 -0.52 10.65
N PRO A 243 -2.48 0.41 10.37
CA PRO A 243 -2.94 0.66 9.00
C PRO A 243 -1.74 0.98 8.08
N GLY A 244 -1.61 0.26 6.95
CA GLY A 244 -0.58 0.55 5.93
C GLY A 244 0.72 -0.27 5.99
N GLY A 245 0.85 -1.25 6.90
CA GLY A 245 2.01 -2.16 6.90
C GLY A 245 1.74 -3.49 7.61
N ASP A 246 1.25 -4.50 6.90
CA ASP A 246 0.88 -5.79 7.49
C ASP A 246 2.06 -6.77 7.62
N TRP A 247 2.45 -7.07 8.87
CA TRP A 247 3.49 -8.06 9.19
C TRP A 247 3.17 -9.42 8.60
N ARG A 248 1.89 -9.78 8.56
CA ARG A 248 1.41 -11.10 8.16
C ARG A 248 1.67 -11.30 6.69
N PHE A 249 1.16 -10.43 5.84
CA PHE A 249 1.35 -10.56 4.41
C PHE A 249 2.75 -10.13 3.95
N ASN A 250 3.20 -8.93 4.31
CA ASN A 250 4.42 -8.36 3.74
C ASN A 250 5.64 -9.21 4.09
N PHE A 251 5.81 -9.61 5.35
CA PHE A 251 6.98 -10.40 5.75
C PHE A 251 6.90 -11.85 5.27
N THR A 252 5.71 -12.45 5.21
CA THR A 252 5.53 -13.77 4.59
C THR A 252 5.88 -13.75 3.10
N ASN A 253 5.43 -12.73 2.38
CA ASN A 253 5.74 -12.54 0.98
C ASN A 253 7.24 -12.30 0.75
N MET A 254 7.85 -11.39 1.52
CA MET A 254 9.30 -11.16 1.54
C MET A 254 10.09 -12.45 1.77
N TYR A 255 9.66 -13.28 2.72
CA TYR A 255 10.31 -14.55 3.03
C TYR A 255 10.28 -15.51 1.83
N TYR A 256 9.17 -15.60 1.09
CA TYR A 256 9.10 -16.43 -0.11
C TYR A 256 9.99 -15.91 -1.24
N TYR A 257 10.17 -14.59 -1.37
CA TYR A 257 11.12 -14.05 -2.34
C TYR A 257 12.58 -14.31 -1.95
N GLU A 258 12.93 -14.22 -0.67
CA GLU A 258 14.31 -14.44 -0.20
C GLU A 258 14.70 -15.92 -0.14
N HIS A 259 13.82 -16.76 0.40
CA HIS A 259 14.11 -18.17 0.70
C HIS A 259 13.43 -19.15 -0.25
N GLY A 260 12.44 -18.69 -1.02
CA GLY A 260 11.69 -19.49 -1.96
C GLY A 260 12.22 -19.49 -3.39
N ASN A 261 11.48 -20.16 -4.27
CA ASN A 261 11.77 -20.20 -5.70
C ASN A 261 10.67 -19.49 -6.49
N VAL A 262 10.56 -18.17 -6.31
CA VAL A 262 9.58 -17.36 -7.03
C VAL A 262 10.07 -17.08 -8.46
N THR A 263 9.24 -17.38 -9.45
CA THR A 263 9.54 -17.11 -10.86
C THR A 263 8.42 -16.29 -11.50
N LYS A 264 8.75 -15.53 -12.54
CA LYS A 264 7.78 -14.71 -13.27
C LYS A 264 6.59 -15.52 -13.82
N ASP A 265 6.82 -16.78 -14.19
CA ASP A 265 5.77 -17.68 -14.72
C ASP A 265 4.74 -18.09 -13.66
N MET A 266 5.05 -17.95 -12.36
CA MET A 266 4.11 -18.18 -11.26
C MET A 266 3.18 -16.99 -11.03
N ILE A 267 3.49 -15.81 -11.57
CA ILE A 267 2.72 -14.58 -11.36
C ILE A 267 1.65 -14.48 -12.44
N THR A 268 0.69 -15.39 -12.37
CA THR A 268 -0.44 -15.46 -13.31
C THR A 268 -1.70 -15.95 -12.60
N ASP A 269 -2.87 -15.47 -13.04
CA ASP A 269 -4.15 -15.91 -12.51
C ASP A 269 -4.33 -17.43 -12.73
N GLU A 270 -3.80 -17.98 -13.82
CA GLU A 270 -3.82 -19.41 -14.11
C GLU A 270 -2.99 -20.23 -13.10
N PHE A 271 -1.84 -19.71 -12.67
CA PHE A 271 -1.03 -20.37 -11.64
C PHE A 271 -1.81 -20.41 -10.32
N PHE A 272 -2.32 -19.27 -9.85
CA PHE A 272 -3.06 -19.21 -8.59
C PHE A 272 -4.31 -20.08 -8.61
N GLU A 273 -5.09 -20.06 -9.69
CA GLU A 273 -6.25 -20.94 -9.87
C GLU A 273 -5.88 -22.42 -9.84
N SER A 274 -4.68 -22.78 -10.29
CA SER A 274 -4.19 -24.16 -10.23
C SER A 274 -3.80 -24.62 -8.83
N VAL A 275 -3.49 -23.68 -7.93
CA VAL A 275 -3.12 -23.95 -6.52
C VAL A 275 -4.37 -24.12 -5.65
N LEU A 276 -5.35 -23.22 -5.79
CA LEU A 276 -6.60 -23.24 -5.05
C LEU A 276 -7.75 -22.79 -5.95
N GLU A 277 -8.80 -23.61 -6.04
CA GLU A 277 -9.97 -23.30 -6.86
C GLU A 277 -10.61 -21.97 -6.43
N GLY A 278 -10.78 -21.06 -7.40
CA GLY A 278 -11.27 -19.70 -7.18
C GLY A 278 -10.18 -18.68 -6.82
N ALA A 279 -8.92 -19.07 -6.67
CA ALA A 279 -7.84 -18.16 -6.28
C ALA A 279 -7.53 -17.07 -7.31
N SER A 280 -7.88 -17.26 -8.59
CA SER A 280 -7.81 -16.19 -9.59
C SER A 280 -8.62 -14.94 -9.23
N LYS A 281 -9.65 -15.08 -8.39
CA LYS A 281 -10.51 -13.97 -7.92
C LYS A 281 -9.93 -13.22 -6.73
N LEU A 282 -8.80 -13.68 -6.18
CA LEU A 282 -8.18 -13.12 -4.99
C LEU A 282 -7.22 -11.97 -5.30
N GLU A 283 -7.05 -11.61 -6.57
CA GLU A 283 -6.21 -10.51 -7.05
C GLU A 283 -4.72 -10.65 -6.67
N LEU A 284 -4.23 -11.85 -6.30
CA LEU A 284 -2.82 -12.05 -5.91
C LEU A 284 -1.86 -11.58 -7.01
N THR A 285 -2.14 -11.89 -8.27
CA THR A 285 -1.30 -11.51 -9.42
C THR A 285 -0.97 -10.01 -9.39
N ARG A 286 -1.94 -9.17 -9.02
CA ARG A 286 -1.74 -7.72 -8.90
C ARG A 286 -0.72 -7.40 -7.81
N PHE A 287 -0.93 -7.91 -6.59
CA PHE A 287 -0.07 -7.61 -5.44
C PHE A 287 1.35 -8.13 -5.66
N VAL A 288 1.47 -9.41 -6.04
CA VAL A 288 2.79 -10.05 -6.18
C VAL A 288 3.58 -9.58 -7.41
N THR A 289 2.95 -8.93 -8.40
CA THR A 289 3.66 -8.37 -9.56
C THR A 289 4.58 -7.23 -9.13
N GLU A 290 4.08 -6.27 -8.34
CA GLU A 290 4.91 -5.15 -7.86
C GLU A 290 6.01 -5.64 -6.92
N ASP A 291 5.68 -6.60 -6.06
CA ASP A 291 6.64 -7.25 -5.17
C ASP A 291 7.76 -7.96 -5.96
N TYR A 292 7.42 -8.65 -7.05
CA TYR A 292 8.42 -9.30 -7.90
C TYR A 292 9.45 -8.33 -8.44
N PHE A 293 9.01 -7.20 -8.99
CA PHE A 293 9.92 -6.20 -9.54
C PHE A 293 10.68 -5.44 -8.44
N SER A 294 10.14 -5.39 -7.22
CA SER A 294 10.81 -4.82 -6.05
C SER A 294 11.90 -5.74 -5.49
N TYR A 295 11.66 -7.06 -5.43
CA TYR A 295 12.56 -8.03 -4.79
C TYR A 295 13.50 -8.75 -5.76
N VAL A 296 13.19 -8.76 -7.05
CA VAL A 296 13.96 -9.47 -8.08
C VAL A 296 14.48 -8.47 -9.13
N PRO A 297 15.73 -7.98 -8.98
CA PRO A 297 16.31 -7.03 -9.92
C PRO A 297 16.42 -7.60 -11.32
N GLN A 298 15.96 -6.83 -12.30
CA GLN A 298 16.08 -7.16 -13.72
C GLN A 298 17.42 -6.67 -14.30
N ASN A 299 18.17 -5.86 -13.55
CA ASN A 299 19.36 -5.09 -13.95
C ASN A 299 19.09 -4.18 -15.16
N ASP A 300 17.94 -3.49 -15.12
CA ASP A 300 17.48 -2.59 -16.18
C ASP A 300 16.88 -1.33 -15.54
N PRO A 301 17.45 -0.12 -15.74
CA PRO A 301 16.92 1.12 -15.14
C PRO A 301 15.50 1.46 -15.59
N TYR A 302 15.04 0.89 -16.70
CA TYR A 302 13.66 1.03 -17.17
C TYR A 302 12.69 0.11 -16.41
N ILE A 303 13.18 -0.85 -15.63
CA ILE A 303 12.34 -1.81 -14.90
C ILE A 303 12.58 -1.75 -13.40
N ASP A 304 13.82 -1.51 -12.98
CA ASP A 304 14.23 -1.52 -11.59
C ASP A 304 14.15 -0.11 -11.01
N TYR A 305 13.49 0.00 -9.86
CA TYR A 305 13.38 1.23 -9.08
C TYR A 305 14.65 1.45 -8.24
N ASP A 306 15.25 2.65 -8.31
CA ASP A 306 16.38 3.04 -7.46
C ASP A 306 15.90 3.89 -6.27
N ALA A 307 15.50 3.19 -5.20
CA ALA A 307 15.07 3.79 -3.96
C ALA A 307 16.14 4.69 -3.30
N LYS A 308 17.45 4.48 -3.56
CA LYS A 308 18.52 5.26 -2.93
C LYS A 308 18.66 6.65 -3.53
N MET A 309 18.29 6.81 -4.79
CA MET A 309 18.33 8.09 -5.49
C MET A 309 16.99 8.82 -5.41
N PHE A 310 15.89 8.08 -5.26
CA PHE A 310 14.52 8.59 -5.45
C PHE A 310 14.22 9.84 -4.64
N ASP A 311 14.40 9.84 -3.31
CA ASP A 311 13.98 10.98 -2.48
C ASP A 311 14.70 12.27 -2.87
N ARG A 312 15.99 12.16 -3.20
CA ARG A 312 16.79 13.30 -3.67
C ARG A 312 16.30 13.79 -5.03
N GLU A 313 15.98 12.87 -5.94
CA GLU A 313 15.51 13.18 -7.29
C GLU A 313 14.11 13.78 -7.30
N TYR A 314 13.20 13.20 -6.50
CA TYR A 314 11.85 13.70 -6.29
C TYR A 314 11.87 15.12 -5.73
N ASN A 315 12.60 15.35 -4.62
CA ASN A 315 12.67 16.68 -4.00
C ASN A 315 13.26 17.73 -4.94
N ALA A 316 14.31 17.39 -5.71
CA ALA A 316 14.88 18.28 -6.70
C ALA A 316 13.88 18.60 -7.84
N PHE A 317 13.11 17.61 -8.28
CA PHE A 317 12.05 17.80 -9.26
C PHE A 317 10.95 18.74 -8.75
N VAL A 318 10.42 18.50 -7.54
CA VAL A 318 9.39 19.34 -6.93
C VAL A 318 9.86 20.79 -6.79
N GLU A 319 11.08 21.00 -6.29
CA GLU A 319 11.66 22.35 -6.18
C GLU A 319 11.78 23.04 -7.56
N ALA A 320 12.24 22.31 -8.58
CA ALA A 320 12.37 22.84 -9.93
C ALA A 320 11.01 23.20 -10.56
N VAL A 321 9.97 22.41 -10.31
CA VAL A 321 8.60 22.72 -10.75
C VAL A 321 8.07 23.97 -10.05
N HIS A 322 8.21 24.07 -8.72
CA HIS A 322 7.79 25.24 -7.94
C HIS A 322 8.51 26.53 -8.35
N ASN A 323 9.77 26.42 -8.73
CA ASN A 323 10.56 27.55 -9.25
C ASN A 323 10.28 27.88 -10.72
N GLY A 324 9.44 27.08 -11.41
CA GLY A 324 9.11 27.25 -12.83
C GLY A 324 10.25 26.90 -13.78
N GLU A 325 11.21 26.09 -13.33
CA GLU A 325 12.36 25.61 -14.09
C GLU A 325 12.03 24.34 -14.88
N LYS A 326 11.14 23.49 -14.34
CA LYS A 326 10.57 22.31 -15.02
C LYS A 326 9.07 22.48 -15.25
N SER A 327 8.57 21.88 -16.33
CA SER A 327 7.13 21.80 -16.61
C SER A 327 6.47 20.73 -15.75
N LEU A 328 5.16 20.85 -15.56
CA LEU A 328 4.36 19.76 -14.98
C LEU A 328 4.50 18.50 -15.84
N PRO A 329 4.45 17.30 -15.24
CA PRO A 329 4.58 16.04 -15.95
C PRO A 329 3.27 15.65 -16.66
N ASP A 330 2.82 16.51 -17.56
CA ASP A 330 1.66 16.28 -18.42
C ASP A 330 2.05 15.27 -19.51
N THR A 331 1.47 14.08 -19.42
CA THR A 331 1.83 12.92 -20.25
C THR A 331 1.18 12.95 -21.62
N ASN A 332 0.11 13.74 -21.79
CA ASN A 332 -0.69 13.78 -23.01
C ASN A 332 -0.72 15.16 -23.70
N ASP A 333 -0.03 16.15 -23.11
CA ASP A 333 0.10 17.54 -23.59
C ASP A 333 -1.27 18.24 -23.76
N ASP A 334 -2.24 17.90 -22.91
CA ASP A 334 -3.56 18.54 -22.87
C ASP A 334 -3.59 19.81 -21.99
N GLY A 335 -2.51 20.06 -21.25
CA GLY A 335 -2.30 21.20 -20.37
C GLY A 335 -2.98 21.05 -19.00
N ILE A 336 -3.50 19.88 -18.66
CA ILE A 336 -4.25 19.58 -17.43
C ILE A 336 -3.62 18.37 -16.75
N LEU A 337 -2.87 18.60 -15.68
CA LEU A 337 -2.43 17.50 -14.81
C LEU A 337 -3.66 16.85 -14.17
N ASN A 338 -3.88 15.56 -14.37
CA ASN A 338 -5.00 14.85 -13.78
C ASN A 338 -4.78 13.32 -13.73
N SER A 339 -5.81 12.57 -13.32
CA SER A 339 -5.74 11.11 -13.23
C SER A 339 -5.32 10.40 -14.55
N LEU A 340 -5.59 11.00 -15.72
CA LEU A 340 -5.17 10.48 -17.03
C LEU A 340 -3.65 10.41 -17.16
N ASP A 341 -2.91 11.30 -16.49
CA ASP A 341 -1.46 11.29 -16.49
C ASP A 341 -0.89 10.13 -15.70
N SER A 342 -1.40 9.91 -14.48
CA SER A 342 -1.09 8.70 -13.72
C SER A 342 -1.47 7.43 -14.49
N PHE A 343 -2.61 7.44 -15.20
CA PHE A 343 -3.04 6.29 -15.99
C PHE A 343 -2.08 5.99 -17.15
N ASN A 344 -1.63 7.02 -17.89
CA ASN A 344 -0.67 6.85 -18.98
C ASN A 344 0.68 6.32 -18.45
N THR A 345 1.13 6.85 -17.32
CA THR A 345 2.35 6.40 -16.61
C THR A 345 2.24 4.93 -16.20
N TYR A 346 1.12 4.52 -15.61
CA TYR A 346 0.85 3.13 -15.24
C TYR A 346 0.89 2.19 -16.45
N ILE A 347 0.17 2.54 -17.53
CA ILE A 347 0.15 1.72 -18.76
C ILE A 347 1.57 1.59 -19.34
N PHE A 348 2.31 2.70 -19.41
CA PHE A 348 3.67 2.70 -19.94
C PHE A 348 4.59 1.81 -19.08
N LYS A 349 4.51 1.91 -17.75
CA LYS A 349 5.22 1.04 -16.80
C LYS A 349 4.93 -0.44 -17.04
N CYS A 350 3.66 -0.81 -17.18
CA CYS A 350 3.27 -2.19 -17.47
C CYS A 350 3.79 -2.67 -18.83
N GLU A 351 3.68 -1.84 -19.87
CA GLU A 351 4.18 -2.13 -21.23
C GLU A 351 5.70 -2.32 -21.25
N GLN A 352 6.44 -1.53 -20.48
CA GLN A 352 7.89 -1.61 -20.30
C GLN A 352 8.29 -2.96 -19.68
N ARG A 353 7.65 -3.34 -18.56
CA ARG A 353 7.85 -4.64 -17.88
C ARG A 353 7.44 -5.86 -18.70
N ALA A 354 6.47 -5.69 -19.61
CA ALA A 354 6.00 -6.72 -20.54
C ALA A 354 6.79 -6.76 -21.86
N GLY A 355 7.69 -5.80 -22.10
CA GLY A 355 8.45 -5.70 -23.35
C GLY A 355 7.59 -5.41 -24.58
N VAL A 356 6.51 -4.63 -24.42
CA VAL A 356 5.56 -4.28 -25.48
C VAL A 356 6.21 -3.34 -26.50
N THR A 357 6.10 -3.68 -27.78
CA THR A 357 6.64 -2.86 -28.89
C THR A 357 5.74 -1.65 -29.21
N ASP A 358 6.29 -0.64 -29.88
CA ASP A 358 5.55 0.53 -30.36
C ASP A 358 4.28 0.17 -31.14
N GLU A 359 4.33 -0.87 -31.97
CA GLU A 359 3.20 -1.33 -32.77
C GLU A 359 2.12 -2.05 -31.95
N GLN A 360 2.51 -2.66 -30.82
CA GLN A 360 1.62 -3.41 -29.93
C GLN A 360 1.05 -2.55 -28.82
N SER A 361 1.68 -1.41 -28.54
CA SER A 361 1.27 -0.50 -27.48
C SER A 361 -0.17 -0.02 -27.68
N ILE A 362 -0.92 0.03 -26.58
CA ILE A 362 -2.26 0.62 -26.57
C ILE A 362 -2.20 2.15 -26.49
N LEU A 363 -1.14 2.72 -25.91
CA LEU A 363 -0.98 4.16 -25.77
C LEU A 363 -0.97 4.87 -27.12
N PRO A 364 -1.59 6.06 -27.26
CA PRO A 364 -1.40 6.91 -28.42
C PRO A 364 0.09 7.12 -28.72
N LYS A 365 0.44 7.19 -30.01
CA LYS A 365 1.84 7.19 -30.44
C LYS A 365 2.59 8.42 -29.93
N ASP A 366 1.94 9.56 -29.93
CA ASP A 366 2.37 10.82 -29.33
C ASP A 366 2.62 10.66 -27.83
N VAL A 367 1.62 10.20 -27.06
CA VAL A 367 1.76 9.96 -25.60
C VAL A 367 2.95 9.06 -25.30
N ARG A 368 3.08 7.93 -26.01
CA ARG A 368 4.21 7.01 -25.82
C ARG A 368 5.56 7.63 -26.22
N ASN A 369 5.59 8.51 -27.21
CA ASN A 369 6.83 9.22 -27.55
C ASN A 369 7.21 10.23 -26.48
N THR A 370 6.25 10.83 -25.77
CA THR A 370 6.52 11.72 -24.64
C THR A 370 7.37 10.98 -23.60
N PHE A 371 6.92 9.80 -23.14
CA PHE A 371 7.69 8.98 -22.20
C PHE A 371 9.09 8.63 -22.69
N ILE A 372 9.24 8.31 -23.98
CA ILE A 372 10.51 7.82 -24.54
C ILE A 372 11.53 8.93 -24.80
N ASN A 373 11.08 10.14 -25.12
CA ASN A 373 11.95 11.19 -25.62
C ASN A 373 12.05 12.42 -24.72
N ASP A 374 11.00 12.71 -23.96
CA ASP A 374 10.78 14.01 -23.34
C ASP A 374 10.55 13.94 -21.82
N MET A 375 10.48 12.73 -21.25
CA MET A 375 10.09 12.47 -19.86
C MET A 375 11.27 12.06 -18.98
N ASP A 376 12.34 12.84 -19.00
CA ASP A 376 13.52 12.75 -18.10
C ASP A 376 13.32 13.77 -16.97
N VAL A 377 12.47 13.43 -16.00
CA VAL A 377 12.05 14.36 -14.95
C VAL A 377 13.13 14.54 -13.89
N ASN A 378 13.97 13.53 -13.66
CA ASN A 378 15.11 13.60 -12.73
C ASN A 378 16.44 14.08 -13.37
N ASP A 379 16.47 14.38 -14.68
CA ASP A 379 17.66 14.79 -15.45
C ASP A 379 18.82 13.77 -15.40
N ASN A 380 18.53 12.49 -15.24
CA ASN A 380 19.54 11.44 -15.21
C ASN A 380 20.01 11.02 -16.63
N GLY A 381 19.35 11.53 -17.67
CA GLY A 381 19.65 11.27 -19.07
C GLY A 381 18.90 10.07 -19.66
N LEU A 382 17.96 9.48 -18.94
CA LEU A 382 17.19 8.29 -19.30
C LEU A 382 15.68 8.56 -19.27
N SER A 383 15.17 9.32 -20.23
CA SER A 383 13.72 9.57 -20.36
C SER A 383 12.85 8.30 -20.20
N GLY A 384 11.92 8.35 -19.25
CA GLY A 384 10.91 7.32 -19.00
C GLY A 384 11.47 6.09 -18.30
N ASP A 385 12.57 6.23 -17.56
CA ASP A 385 13.07 5.18 -16.68
C ASP A 385 12.18 5.01 -15.45
N MET A 386 12.46 4.00 -14.62
CA MET A 386 11.55 3.70 -13.50
C MET A 386 11.45 4.86 -12.50
N ASN A 387 12.56 5.53 -12.20
CA ASN A 387 12.55 6.67 -11.27
C ASN A 387 11.76 7.86 -11.83
N ASP A 388 11.83 8.12 -13.14
CA ASP A 388 10.98 9.12 -13.78
C ASP A 388 9.50 8.81 -13.57
N LEU A 389 9.08 7.57 -13.84
CA LEU A 389 7.68 7.15 -13.73
C LEU A 389 7.17 7.23 -12.28
N GLU A 390 7.97 6.82 -11.30
CA GLU A 390 7.59 6.88 -9.88
C GLU A 390 7.53 8.34 -9.37
N ILE A 391 8.41 9.23 -9.84
CA ILE A 391 8.35 10.67 -9.50
C ILE A 391 7.06 11.28 -10.02
N ILE A 392 6.68 10.97 -11.26
CA ILE A 392 5.46 11.47 -11.90
C ILE A 392 4.23 11.02 -11.11
N ASP A 393 4.14 9.71 -10.81
CA ASP A 393 2.97 9.16 -10.11
C ASP A 393 2.84 9.72 -8.68
N LEU A 394 3.97 9.81 -7.96
CA LEU A 394 3.99 10.41 -6.62
C LEU A 394 3.59 11.89 -6.66
N PHE A 395 4.14 12.67 -7.60
CA PHE A 395 3.82 14.09 -7.77
C PHE A 395 2.32 14.31 -8.02
N ILE A 396 1.72 13.56 -8.95
CA ILE A 396 0.28 13.65 -9.26
C ILE A 396 -0.57 13.22 -8.05
N SER A 397 -0.11 12.26 -7.25
CA SER A 397 -0.85 11.78 -6.08
C SER A 397 -0.89 12.80 -4.92
N ILE A 398 0.15 13.63 -4.78
CA ILE A 398 0.30 14.58 -3.66
C ILE A 398 -0.21 15.98 -4.02
N GLU A 399 0.05 16.46 -5.23
CA GLU A 399 -0.13 17.88 -5.57
C GLU A 399 -1.53 18.28 -6.03
N ASP A 400 -2.44 17.34 -6.33
CA ASP A 400 -3.69 17.70 -7.02
C ASP A 400 -4.95 16.92 -6.62
N LYS A 401 -5.10 16.52 -5.35
CA LYS A 401 -6.31 15.78 -4.95
C LYS A 401 -6.88 16.25 -3.61
N THR A 402 -8.16 16.57 -3.63
CA THR A 402 -8.99 16.61 -2.42
C THR A 402 -9.20 15.19 -1.89
N GLU A 403 -9.47 15.05 -0.59
CA GLU A 403 -9.74 13.75 0.06
C GLU A 403 -10.88 12.97 -0.65
N GLU A 404 -11.89 13.67 -1.18
CA GLU A 404 -12.98 13.09 -1.99
C GLU A 404 -12.50 12.53 -3.35
N GLU A 405 -11.57 13.20 -4.02
CA GLU A 405 -10.99 12.74 -5.31
C GLU A 405 -10.09 11.52 -5.12
N MET A 406 -9.39 11.43 -3.99
CA MET A 406 -8.60 10.26 -3.61
C MET A 406 -9.48 9.02 -3.40
N ASP A 407 -10.61 9.17 -2.71
CA ASP A 407 -11.56 8.08 -2.48
C ASP A 407 -12.23 7.62 -3.78
N GLU A 408 -12.63 8.55 -4.65
CA GLU A 408 -13.25 8.19 -5.93
C GLU A 408 -12.28 7.46 -6.88
N ILE A 409 -11.01 7.91 -6.90
CA ILE A 409 -9.94 7.27 -7.67
C ILE A 409 -9.66 5.88 -7.10
N CYS A 410 -9.37 5.73 -5.81
CA CYS A 410 -9.06 4.44 -5.19
C CYS A 410 -10.17 3.40 -5.40
N ASN A 411 -11.44 3.81 -5.33
CA ASN A 411 -12.58 2.90 -5.47
C ASN A 411 -12.86 2.46 -6.92
N ASN A 412 -12.43 3.23 -7.93
CA ASN A 412 -12.74 2.95 -9.34
C ASN A 412 -11.52 2.87 -10.27
N TYR A 413 -10.29 2.96 -9.72
CA TYR A 413 -9.03 3.09 -10.47
C TYR A 413 -8.88 2.03 -11.55
N MET A 414 -9.01 0.75 -11.17
CA MET A 414 -8.81 -0.37 -12.10
C MET A 414 -9.94 -0.52 -13.13
N ALA A 415 -11.16 -0.09 -12.79
CA ALA A 415 -12.27 -0.08 -13.73
C ALA A 415 -12.08 0.99 -14.82
N ARG A 416 -11.66 2.19 -14.41
CA ARG A 416 -11.30 3.28 -15.34
C ARG A 416 -10.11 2.90 -16.22
N LEU A 417 -9.09 2.25 -15.65
CA LEU A 417 -7.94 1.70 -16.39
C LEU A 417 -8.40 0.77 -17.52
N ASN A 418 -9.27 -0.19 -17.22
CA ASN A 418 -9.77 -1.13 -18.23
C ASN A 418 -10.68 -0.48 -19.26
N GLU A 419 -11.55 0.44 -18.86
CA GLU A 419 -12.41 1.15 -19.81
C GLU A 419 -11.57 1.94 -20.80
N TYR A 420 -10.59 2.71 -20.30
CA TYR A 420 -9.68 3.48 -21.12
C TYR A 420 -8.82 2.58 -22.03
N ALA A 421 -8.24 1.52 -21.47
CA ALA A 421 -7.44 0.54 -22.23
C ALA A 421 -8.26 -0.17 -23.32
N ALA A 422 -9.52 -0.52 -23.04
CA ALA A 422 -10.42 -1.11 -24.01
C ALA A 422 -10.80 -0.14 -25.13
N GLN A 423 -11.03 1.14 -24.82
CA GLN A 423 -11.28 2.18 -25.81
C GLN A 423 -10.07 2.35 -26.74
N LEU A 424 -8.85 2.44 -26.19
CA LEU A 424 -7.61 2.54 -26.95
C LEU A 424 -7.35 1.30 -27.81
N ALA A 425 -7.52 0.10 -27.25
CA ALA A 425 -7.35 -1.16 -27.97
C ALA A 425 -8.33 -1.28 -29.14
N SER A 426 -9.60 -0.90 -28.91
CA SER A 426 -10.65 -0.85 -29.94
C SER A 426 -10.27 0.10 -31.09
N LEU A 427 -9.80 1.31 -30.77
CA LEU A 427 -9.32 2.29 -31.77
C LEU A 427 -8.19 1.73 -32.65
N LYS A 428 -7.31 0.90 -32.07
CA LYS A 428 -6.20 0.26 -32.78
C LYS A 428 -6.52 -1.10 -33.38
N SER A 429 -7.76 -1.60 -33.24
CA SER A 429 -8.13 -2.98 -33.61
C SER A 429 -7.21 -4.04 -32.98
N LEU A 430 -6.72 -3.75 -31.77
CA LEU A 430 -5.94 -4.66 -30.94
C LEU A 430 -6.87 -5.44 -30.01
N PRO A 431 -6.48 -6.63 -29.54
CA PRO A 431 -7.21 -7.29 -28.46
C PRO A 431 -7.27 -6.35 -27.24
N PRO A 432 -8.41 -6.29 -26.52
CA PRO A 432 -8.52 -5.46 -25.33
C PRO A 432 -7.43 -5.87 -24.34
N LEU A 433 -6.62 -4.90 -23.92
CA LEU A 433 -5.71 -5.09 -22.81
C LEU A 433 -6.53 -5.02 -21.54
N LYS A 434 -6.50 -6.08 -20.76
CA LYS A 434 -7.22 -6.17 -19.49
C LYS A 434 -6.18 -6.12 -18.37
N PHE A 435 -6.14 -5.02 -17.65
CA PHE A 435 -5.41 -4.90 -16.40
C PHE A 435 -6.30 -5.52 -15.33
N SER A 436 -5.94 -6.67 -14.75
CA SER A 436 -6.86 -7.46 -13.92
C SER A 436 -7.56 -6.63 -12.83
N PRO A 437 -8.91 -6.63 -12.81
CA PRO A 437 -9.72 -6.39 -11.63
C PRO A 437 -10.96 -7.30 -11.71
N ASP A 438 -10.74 -8.59 -11.94
CA ASP A 438 -11.82 -9.54 -12.14
C ASP A 438 -12.46 -9.93 -10.79
N GLY A 439 -12.96 -8.91 -10.10
CA GLY A 439 -13.74 -9.05 -8.87
C GLY A 439 -14.90 -8.04 -8.73
N GLN A 440 -14.85 -6.86 -9.35
CA GLN A 440 -15.81 -5.79 -9.00
C GLN A 440 -17.15 -5.86 -9.75
N MET A 441 -17.27 -6.59 -10.87
CA MET A 441 -18.57 -6.84 -11.53
C MET A 441 -19.04 -8.30 -11.43
N SER A 442 -18.28 -9.20 -10.82
CA SER A 442 -18.68 -10.61 -10.66
C SER A 442 -19.54 -10.87 -9.41
N ASN A 443 -19.66 -9.89 -8.51
CA ASN A 443 -20.30 -10.07 -7.19
C ASN A 443 -21.59 -9.25 -7.00
N MET A 444 -22.01 -8.45 -7.99
CA MET A 444 -23.29 -7.75 -7.92
C MET A 444 -24.40 -8.64 -8.47
N THR A 445 -25.39 -8.89 -7.63
CA THR A 445 -26.59 -9.62 -7.98
C THR A 445 -27.67 -8.62 -8.41
N ASP A 446 -28.77 -9.11 -8.99
CA ASP A 446 -29.90 -8.22 -9.30
C ASP A 446 -30.49 -7.52 -8.06
N ASP A 447 -30.21 -8.03 -6.85
CA ASP A 447 -30.62 -7.40 -5.59
C ASP A 447 -29.87 -6.09 -5.30
N ASP A 448 -28.70 -5.89 -5.92
CA ASP A 448 -27.88 -4.68 -5.78
C ASP A 448 -28.33 -3.54 -6.72
N ARG A 449 -29.36 -3.77 -7.55
CA ARG A 449 -30.03 -2.75 -8.39
C ARG A 449 -31.02 -1.94 -7.56
N THR A 450 -30.48 -1.20 -6.60
CA THR A 450 -31.23 -0.44 -5.58
C THR A 450 -32.06 0.69 -6.20
N GLY A 451 -31.55 1.31 -7.27
CA GLY A 451 -32.08 2.55 -7.85
C GLY A 451 -31.27 3.79 -7.46
N ASP A 452 -30.21 3.63 -6.67
CA ASP A 452 -29.22 4.67 -6.29
C ASP A 452 -28.26 4.92 -7.46
N ALA A 453 -28.68 5.77 -8.39
CA ALA A 453 -27.99 6.06 -9.63
C ALA A 453 -26.92 7.15 -9.49
N ASN A 454 -27.03 8.02 -8.50
CA ASN A 454 -26.01 9.02 -8.19
C ASN A 454 -24.94 8.50 -7.19
N ASN A 455 -25.14 7.31 -6.63
CA ASN A 455 -24.23 6.63 -5.70
C ASN A 455 -24.01 7.40 -4.39
N ASP A 456 -25.05 8.08 -3.89
CA ASP A 456 -24.99 8.80 -2.60
C ASP A 456 -25.41 7.93 -1.40
N GLY A 457 -25.78 6.67 -1.66
CA GLY A 457 -26.13 5.68 -0.64
C GLY A 457 -27.61 5.65 -0.28
N GLU A 458 -28.43 6.52 -0.85
CA GLU A 458 -29.89 6.52 -0.72
C GLU A 458 -30.54 6.32 -2.10
N THR A 459 -31.82 5.94 -2.12
CA THR A 459 -32.59 5.92 -3.38
C THR A 459 -33.73 6.91 -3.26
N ASP A 460 -33.65 8.02 -4.00
CA ASP A 460 -34.63 9.09 -3.97
C ASP A 460 -34.90 9.70 -5.37
N LEU A 461 -35.53 10.88 -5.39
CA LEU A 461 -35.90 11.52 -6.66
C LEU A 461 -34.66 12.04 -7.44
N ALA A 462 -33.56 12.35 -6.74
CA ALA A 462 -32.31 12.80 -7.32
C ALA A 462 -31.75 11.76 -8.30
N ASP A 463 -31.85 10.47 -8.00
CA ASP A 463 -31.42 9.38 -8.89
C ASP A 463 -32.15 9.39 -10.23
N ALA A 464 -33.48 9.48 -10.17
CA ALA A 464 -34.31 9.56 -11.36
C ALA A 464 -34.01 10.83 -12.17
N ILE A 465 -33.74 11.95 -11.50
CA ILE A 465 -33.33 13.20 -12.15
C ILE A 465 -31.94 13.05 -12.80
N PHE A 466 -30.99 12.41 -12.13
CA PHE A 466 -29.63 12.24 -12.58
C PHE A 466 -29.54 11.31 -13.79
N ILE A 467 -30.30 10.21 -13.80
CA ILE A 467 -30.52 9.37 -14.99
C ILE A 467 -31.07 10.19 -16.16
N MET A 468 -32.09 11.01 -15.93
CA MET A 468 -32.68 11.81 -17.00
C MET A 468 -31.72 12.91 -17.51
N GLN A 469 -30.89 13.47 -16.62
CA GLN A 469 -29.87 14.44 -16.99
C GLN A 469 -28.74 13.82 -17.80
N SER A 470 -28.28 12.62 -17.43
CA SER A 470 -27.23 11.92 -18.16
C SER A 470 -27.68 11.47 -19.55
N LEU A 471 -28.95 11.09 -19.70
CA LEU A 471 -29.53 10.79 -21.01
C LEU A 471 -29.74 12.05 -21.88
N ALA A 472 -30.06 13.19 -21.26
CA ALA A 472 -30.37 14.43 -21.97
C ALA A 472 -29.12 15.23 -22.37
N ASN A 473 -28.06 15.17 -21.57
CA ASN A 473 -26.81 15.87 -21.82
C ASN A 473 -25.61 15.06 -21.26
N PRO A 474 -25.23 13.96 -21.96
CA PRO A 474 -24.19 13.06 -21.48
C PRO A 474 -22.85 13.76 -21.30
N ASP A 475 -22.55 14.79 -22.09
CA ASP A 475 -21.29 15.57 -22.01
C ASP A 475 -21.15 16.36 -20.68
N LYS A 476 -22.21 16.48 -19.87
CA LYS A 476 -22.20 17.24 -18.61
C LYS A 476 -22.56 16.39 -17.39
N TYR A 477 -23.31 15.32 -17.57
CA TYR A 477 -23.83 14.50 -16.49
C TYR A 477 -23.52 13.05 -16.81
N GLU A 478 -22.49 12.50 -16.17
CA GLU A 478 -22.07 11.13 -16.37
C GLU A 478 -22.43 10.29 -15.15
N LEU A 479 -23.13 9.18 -15.38
CA LEU A 479 -23.34 8.18 -14.34
C LEU A 479 -22.03 7.38 -14.15
N SER A 480 -21.62 7.14 -12.92
CA SER A 480 -20.52 6.20 -12.63
C SER A 480 -20.87 4.78 -13.09
N ALA A 481 -19.90 3.89 -13.23
CA ALA A 481 -20.17 2.50 -13.58
C ALA A 481 -21.12 1.81 -12.58
N LEU A 482 -20.92 2.08 -11.28
CA LEU A 482 -21.80 1.62 -10.20
C LEU A 482 -23.19 2.27 -10.26
N GLY A 483 -23.28 3.58 -10.50
CA GLY A 483 -24.55 4.28 -10.66
C GLY A 483 -25.33 3.81 -11.89
N ARG A 484 -24.65 3.46 -12.98
CA ARG A 484 -25.26 2.80 -14.16
C ARG A 484 -25.80 1.41 -13.82
N PHE A 485 -25.08 0.63 -13.01
CA PHE A 485 -25.54 -0.69 -12.58
C PHE A 485 -26.72 -0.60 -11.61
N LYS A 486 -26.57 0.17 -10.52
CA LYS A 486 -27.60 0.37 -9.49
C LYS A 486 -28.87 1.01 -10.06
N GLY A 487 -28.71 1.94 -10.99
CA GLY A 487 -29.78 2.67 -11.65
C GLY A 487 -30.53 1.88 -12.73
N ASP A 488 -29.97 0.78 -13.27
CA ASP A 488 -30.59 -0.06 -14.30
C ASP A 488 -31.60 -1.03 -13.64
N VAL A 489 -32.75 -0.48 -13.24
CA VAL A 489 -33.79 -1.15 -12.45
C VAL A 489 -34.99 -1.62 -13.28
N TYR A 490 -35.09 -1.18 -14.53
CA TYR A 490 -36.14 -1.53 -15.48
C TYR A 490 -35.58 -2.41 -16.60
N GLU A 491 -36.09 -3.65 -16.71
CA GLU A 491 -35.48 -4.67 -17.60
C GLU A 491 -33.97 -4.85 -17.33
N ALA A 492 -33.65 -4.96 -16.03
CA ALA A 492 -32.32 -5.17 -15.47
C ALA A 492 -31.34 -5.92 -16.41
N GLY A 493 -30.26 -5.23 -16.79
CA GLY A 493 -29.23 -5.72 -17.72
C GLY A 493 -29.39 -5.18 -19.14
N GLY A 494 -30.45 -4.40 -19.40
CA GLY A 494 -30.70 -3.70 -20.66
C GLY A 494 -29.96 -2.37 -20.80
N GLY A 495 -29.36 -1.87 -19.71
CA GLY A 495 -28.71 -0.56 -19.63
C GLY A 495 -29.68 0.58 -19.30
N ILE A 496 -29.13 1.73 -18.93
CA ILE A 496 -29.91 2.89 -18.44
C ILE A 496 -30.81 3.49 -19.54
N THR A 497 -32.08 3.67 -19.21
CA THR A 497 -33.11 4.29 -20.03
C THR A 497 -33.98 5.25 -19.20
N ALA A 498 -34.85 6.01 -19.88
CA ALA A 498 -35.84 6.85 -19.19
C ALA A 498 -36.86 6.02 -18.37
N ASN A 499 -37.01 4.72 -18.67
CA ASN A 499 -37.91 3.84 -17.92
C ASN A 499 -37.34 3.45 -16.56
N ASP A 500 -36.02 3.50 -16.38
CA ASP A 500 -35.36 3.31 -15.08
C ASP A 500 -35.68 4.45 -14.12
N ALA A 501 -35.57 5.69 -14.60
CA ALA A 501 -36.00 6.87 -13.85
C ALA A 501 -37.49 6.80 -13.47
N LEU A 502 -38.34 6.31 -14.38
CA LEU A 502 -39.76 6.10 -14.09
C LEU A 502 -40.00 4.98 -13.06
N ALA A 503 -39.23 3.89 -13.12
CA ALA A 503 -39.31 2.79 -12.19
C ALA A 503 -38.90 3.21 -10.76
N ILE A 504 -37.84 4.02 -10.63
CA ILE A 504 -37.44 4.63 -9.35
C ILE A 504 -38.58 5.51 -8.80
N GLN A 505 -39.16 6.40 -9.62
CA GLN A 505 -40.29 7.24 -9.20
C GLN A 505 -41.51 6.43 -8.73
N ASN A 506 -41.83 5.33 -9.40
CA ASN A 506 -42.92 4.44 -8.99
C ASN A 506 -42.62 3.71 -7.68
N ARG A 507 -41.36 3.25 -7.47
CA ARG A 507 -40.89 2.67 -6.20
C ARG A 507 -41.09 3.66 -5.05
N LEU A 508 -40.69 4.93 -5.23
CA LEU A 508 -40.82 5.99 -4.22
C LEU A 508 -42.28 6.33 -3.87
N LEU A 509 -43.20 6.19 -4.84
CA LEU A 509 -44.63 6.40 -4.63
C LEU A 509 -45.35 5.14 -4.07
N ALA A 510 -44.63 4.04 -3.85
CA ALA A 510 -45.15 2.74 -3.45
C ALA A 510 -46.23 2.18 -4.43
N ILE A 511 -46.12 2.54 -5.71
CA ILE A 511 -47.00 2.03 -6.78
C ILE A 511 -46.23 0.92 -7.49
N LYS A 512 -46.67 -0.33 -7.31
CA LYS A 512 -46.10 -1.49 -8.01
C LYS A 512 -46.63 -1.60 -9.43
#